data_AF-A0AB74QGL4-F1
#
_entry.id   AF-A0AB74QGL4-F1
#
_cell.length_a   1.000
_cell.length_b   1.000
_cell.length_c   1.000
_cell.angle_alpha   90.00
_cell.angle_beta   90.00
_cell.angle_gamma   90.00
#
_symmetry.space_group_name_H-M   'P 1'
#
loop_
_entity.id
_entity.type
_entity.pdbx_description
1 polymer ?
#
loop_
_entity_poly.entity_id
_entity_poly.type
_entity_poly.pdbx_seq_one_letter_code
_entity_poly.pdbx_strand_id
1 'polypeptide(L)'
;MFIIVGQNYIGVIFASVIKGIGSAGIASTMFAIVSDTIEYGEWKTGYRTEGLINSASSFGFKVGNGLGSAILGAVLSIGGYVGTSATQSDLAIVSIKVCFIYLPIFITVLQIIIMSFYKLDKEYSTILNELNTK
;
A
#
# COMPACT_ATOMS: atom_id res chain seq x y z
N MET A 1 4.60 9.94 -12.44
CA MET A 1 4.84 11.34 -12.01
C MET A 1 6.01 11.97 -12.75
N PHE A 2 7.26 11.60 -12.50
CA PHE A 2 8.43 12.26 -13.11
C PHE A 2 8.68 11.92 -14.60
N ILE A 3 8.20 10.77 -15.10
CA ILE A 3 8.38 10.37 -16.51
C ILE A 3 7.42 11.13 -17.45
N ILE A 4 6.21 11.45 -17.00
CA ILE A 4 5.15 12.04 -17.84
C ILE A 4 5.19 13.58 -17.78
N VAL A 5 5.62 14.14 -16.65
CA VAL A 5 5.46 15.56 -16.35
C VAL A 5 6.78 16.34 -16.31
N GLY A 6 7.91 15.63 -16.29
CA GLY A 6 9.25 16.23 -16.24
C GLY A 6 9.49 17.06 -14.96
N GLN A 7 10.22 18.18 -15.11
CA GLN A 7 10.54 19.13 -14.04
C GLN A 7 9.47 20.23 -13.87
N ASN A 8 8.34 20.14 -14.58
CA ASN A 8 7.34 21.20 -14.58
C ASN A 8 6.53 21.19 -13.27
N TYR A 9 6.78 22.18 -12.42
CA TYR A 9 6.22 22.28 -11.07
C TYR A 9 4.68 22.16 -11.03
N ILE A 10 3.98 22.82 -11.96
CA ILE A 10 2.52 22.78 -12.04
C ILE A 10 2.04 21.35 -12.30
N GLY A 11 2.67 20.65 -13.23
CA GLY A 11 2.24 19.31 -13.56
C GLY A 11 2.61 18.27 -12.48
N VAL A 12 3.68 18.50 -11.72
CA VAL A 12 4.01 17.70 -10.51
C VAL A 12 2.89 17.86 -9.47
N ILE A 13 2.38 19.08 -9.27
CA ILE A 13 1.24 19.31 -8.35
C ILE A 13 0.00 18.56 -8.84
N PHE A 14 -0.39 18.69 -10.11
CA PHE A 14 -1.54 17.97 -10.66
C PHE A 14 -1.42 16.45 -10.51
N ALA A 15 -0.24 15.89 -10.78
CA ALA A 15 0.03 14.47 -10.59
C ALA A 15 -0.07 14.03 -9.12
N SER A 16 0.36 14.88 -8.17
CA SER A 16 0.20 14.63 -6.73
C SER A 16 -1.27 14.58 -6.31
N VAL A 17 -2.12 15.44 -6.87
CA VAL A 17 -3.56 15.44 -6.58
C VAL A 17 -4.21 14.13 -7.06
N ILE A 18 -3.92 13.72 -8.29
CA ILE A 18 -4.43 12.45 -8.84
C ILE A 18 -3.96 11.27 -7.99
N LYS A 19 -2.67 11.24 -7.63
CA LYS A 19 -2.11 10.22 -6.72
C LYS A 19 -2.83 10.22 -5.37
N GLY A 20 -3.14 11.40 -4.82
CA GLY A 20 -3.85 11.56 -3.55
C GLY A 20 -5.24 10.93 -3.58
N ILE A 21 -6.01 11.19 -4.65
CA ILE A 21 -7.35 10.61 -4.84
C ILE A 21 -7.27 9.08 -4.92
N GLY A 22 -6.34 8.53 -5.71
CA GLY A 22 -6.15 7.08 -5.78
C GLY A 22 -5.72 6.45 -4.46
N SER A 23 -4.86 7.14 -3.70
CA SER A 23 -4.39 6.67 -2.39
C SER A 23 -5.50 6.67 -1.34
N ALA A 24 -6.44 7.62 -1.43
CA ALA A 24 -7.59 7.68 -0.51
C ALA A 24 -8.49 6.45 -0.63
N GLY A 25 -8.80 6.02 -1.87
CA GLY A 25 -9.58 4.81 -2.11
C GLY A 25 -8.90 3.56 -1.56
N ILE A 26 -7.59 3.41 -1.80
CA ILE A 26 -6.82 2.28 -1.26
C ILE A 26 -6.85 2.27 0.28
N ALA A 27 -6.66 3.43 0.91
CA ALA A 27 -6.68 3.54 2.37
C ALA A 27 -8.06 3.19 2.95
N SER A 28 -9.16 3.64 2.34
CA SER A 28 -10.51 3.30 2.80
C SER A 28 -10.82 1.81 2.66
N THR A 29 -10.47 1.21 1.52
CA THR A 29 -10.77 -0.20 1.25
C THR A 29 -9.92 -1.13 2.12
N MET A 30 -8.71 -0.73 2.50
CA MET A 30 -7.86 -1.51 3.40
C MET A 30 -8.55 -1.79 4.74
N PHE A 31 -9.20 -0.78 5.35
CA PHE A 31 -9.91 -0.96 6.62
C PHE A 31 -11.20 -1.77 6.44
N ALA A 32 -11.90 -1.60 5.32
CA ALA A 32 -13.09 -2.39 5.01
C ALA A 32 -12.78 -3.89 4.93
N ILE A 33 -11.74 -4.27 4.16
CA ILE A 33 -11.33 -5.68 4.00
C ILE A 33 -10.96 -6.32 5.35
N VAL A 34 -10.31 -5.58 6.25
CA VAL A 34 -9.98 -6.09 7.59
C VAL A 34 -11.26 -6.37 8.38
N SER A 35 -12.25 -5.48 8.33
CA SER A 35 -13.58 -5.75 8.92
C SER A 35 -14.18 -7.01 8.33
N ASP A 36 -14.26 -7.10 6.99
CA ASP A 36 -14.90 -8.23 6.31
C ASP A 36 -14.31 -9.58 6.73
N THR A 37 -12.99 -9.63 6.95
CA THR A 37 -12.30 -10.83 7.44
C THR A 37 -12.61 -11.17 8.90
N ILE A 38 -12.90 -10.18 9.75
CA ILE A 38 -13.36 -10.38 11.13
C ILE A 38 -14.74 -11.04 11.12
N GLU A 39 -15.67 -10.51 10.32
CA GLU A 39 -17.01 -11.08 10.20
C GLU A 39 -16.97 -12.50 9.60
N TYR A 40 -16.14 -12.74 8.57
CA TYR A 40 -15.94 -14.08 8.02
C TYR A 40 -15.38 -15.08 9.06
N GLY A 41 -14.41 -14.63 9.87
CA GLY A 41 -13.84 -15.43 10.94
C GLY A 41 -14.87 -15.81 12.00
N GLU A 42 -15.72 -14.86 12.40
CA GLU A 42 -16.82 -15.08 13.33
C GLU A 42 -17.85 -16.07 12.77
N TRP A 43 -18.23 -15.93 11.50
CA TRP A 43 -19.16 -16.85 10.84
C TRP A 43 -18.64 -18.29 10.81
N LYS A 44 -17.36 -18.48 10.48
CA LYS A 44 -16.76 -19.82 10.34
C LYS A 44 -16.41 -20.48 11.66
N THR A 45 -15.99 -19.71 12.67
CA THR A 45 -15.50 -20.24 13.94
C THR A 45 -16.50 -20.13 15.09
N GLY A 46 -17.52 -19.27 14.95
CA GLY A 46 -18.47 -18.94 16.00
C GLY A 46 -17.92 -18.02 17.11
N TYR A 47 -16.65 -17.60 17.01
CA TYR A 47 -16.01 -16.72 17.99
C TYR A 47 -15.51 -15.43 17.31
N ARG A 48 -15.84 -14.28 17.89
CA ARG A 48 -15.39 -12.98 17.39
C ARG A 48 -13.95 -12.69 17.83
N THR A 49 -12.98 -12.94 16.96
CA THR A 49 -11.54 -12.70 17.22
C THR A 49 -11.05 -11.37 16.67
N GLU A 50 -11.82 -10.30 16.88
CA GLU A 50 -11.57 -8.96 16.34
C GLU A 50 -10.20 -8.40 16.76
N GLY A 51 -9.84 -8.56 18.05
CA GLY A 51 -8.57 -8.07 18.58
C GLY A 51 -7.34 -8.74 17.98
N LEU A 52 -7.42 -10.04 17.66
CA LEU A 52 -6.32 -10.79 17.06
C LEU A 52 -6.08 -10.35 15.61
N ILE A 53 -7.15 -10.22 14.83
CA ILE A 53 -7.07 -9.84 13.40
C ILE A 53 -6.61 -8.38 13.26
N ASN A 54 -7.11 -7.46 14.09
CA ASN A 54 -6.64 -6.07 14.10
C ASN A 54 -5.16 -5.96 14.52
N SER A 55 -4.72 -6.77 15.49
CA SER A 55 -3.32 -6.82 15.91
C SER A 55 -2.41 -7.35 14.80
N ALA A 56 -2.83 -8.42 14.12
CA ALA A 56 -2.10 -8.98 12.97
C ALA A 56 -1.99 -7.96 11.82
N SER A 57 -3.07 -7.24 11.53
CA SER A 57 -3.11 -6.18 10.50
C SER A 57 -2.15 -5.03 10.86
N SER A 58 -2.18 -4.58 12.11
CA SER A 58 -1.28 -3.53 12.62
C SER A 58 0.19 -3.95 12.60
N PHE A 59 0.47 -5.22 12.94
CA PHE A 59 1.81 -5.79 12.85
C PHE A 59 2.31 -5.79 11.41
N GLY A 60 1.50 -6.26 10.46
CA GLY A 60 1.81 -6.25 9.03
C GLY A 60 2.13 -4.85 8.53
N PHE A 61 1.35 -3.84 8.92
CA PHE A 61 1.60 -2.45 8.56
C PHE A 61 2.95 -1.94 9.10
N LYS A 62 3.25 -2.19 10.38
CA LYS A 62 4.51 -1.77 11.01
C LYS A 62 5.72 -2.44 10.37
N VAL A 63 5.66 -3.75 10.15
CA VAL A 63 6.73 -4.51 9.51
C VAL A 63 6.93 -4.05 8.07
N GLY A 64 5.85 -3.87 7.31
CA GLY A 64 5.90 -3.37 5.94
C GLY A 64 6.52 -1.97 5.86
N ASN A 65 6.17 -1.07 6.78
CA ASN A 65 6.72 0.28 6.82
C ASN A 65 8.21 0.28 7.21
N GLY A 66 8.59 -0.55 8.19
CA GLY A 66 9.99 -0.73 8.59
C GLY A 66 10.86 -1.30 7.47
N LEU A 67 10.42 -2.40 6.85
CA LEU A 67 11.12 -3.01 5.72
C LEU A 67 11.17 -2.06 4.52
N GLY A 68 10.07 -1.38 4.20
CA GLY A 68 10.02 -0.40 3.13
C GLY A 68 11.03 0.72 3.33
N SER A 69 11.07 1.30 4.54
CA SER A 69 12.02 2.36 4.88
C SER A 69 13.48 1.89 4.82
N ALA A 70 13.76 0.67 5.29
CA ALA A 70 15.10 0.09 5.23
C ALA A 70 15.56 -0.15 3.78
N ILE A 71 14.69 -0.72 2.93
CA ILE A 71 14.98 -0.94 1.50
C ILE A 71 15.21 0.40 0.79
N LEU A 72 14.34 1.40 1.05
CA LEU A 72 14.50 2.74 0.48
C LEU A 72 15.84 3.36 0.89
N GLY A 73 16.21 3.29 2.17
CA GLY A 73 17.48 3.79 2.66
C GLY A 73 18.68 3.10 2.03
N ALA A 74 18.63 1.77 1.89
CA ALA A 74 19.70 1.00 1.25
C ALA A 74 19.87 1.38 -0.23
N VAL A 75 18.78 1.52 -0.99
CA VAL A 75 18.84 1.90 -2.41
C VAL A 75 19.40 3.32 -2.58
N LEU A 76 18.99 4.27 -1.73
CA LEU A 76 19.55 5.63 -1.75
C LEU A 76 21.04 5.67 -1.39
N SER A 77 21.45 4.86 -0.40
CA SER A 77 22.84 4.78 0.03
C SER A 77 23.74 4.19 -1.06
N ILE A 78 23.31 3.11 -1.71
CA ILE A 78 24.02 2.50 -2.86
C ILE A 78 24.12 3.49 -4.02
N GLY A 79 23.06 4.28 -4.24
CA GLY A 79 23.04 5.35 -5.24
C GLY A 79 23.99 6.51 -4.97
N GLY A 80 24.62 6.58 -3.80
CA GLY A 80 25.47 7.70 -3.40
C GLY A 80 24.69 8.99 -3.20
N TYR A 81 23.44 8.90 -2.74
CA TYR A 81 22.61 10.08 -2.47
C TYR A 81 23.21 10.92 -1.32
N VAL A 82 23.47 12.21 -1.58
CA VAL A 82 24.02 13.16 -0.59
C VAL A 82 23.05 14.32 -0.44
N GLY A 83 22.13 14.27 0.51
CA GLY A 83 21.07 15.28 0.64
C GLY A 83 21.54 16.74 0.85
N THR A 84 22.80 16.96 1.23
CA THR A 84 23.40 18.29 1.40
C THR A 84 24.04 18.86 0.13
N SER A 85 24.20 18.05 -0.93
CA SER A 85 24.80 18.50 -2.18
C SER A 85 23.78 19.22 -3.06
N ALA A 86 24.15 20.40 -3.57
CA ALA A 86 23.33 21.18 -4.49
C ALA A 86 23.10 20.46 -5.84
N THR A 87 24.01 19.57 -6.23
CA THR A 87 23.89 18.72 -7.42
C THR A 87 24.10 17.26 -7.03
N GLN A 88 23.18 16.40 -7.46
CA GLN A 88 23.28 14.95 -7.25
C GLN A 88 23.98 14.30 -8.45
N SER A 89 24.71 13.21 -8.20
CA SER A 89 25.30 12.40 -9.27
C SER A 89 24.22 11.71 -10.10
N ASP A 90 24.54 11.33 -11.33
CA ASP A 90 23.60 10.62 -12.21
C ASP A 90 23.10 9.30 -11.57
N LEU A 91 23.99 8.61 -10.86
CA LEU A 91 23.66 7.39 -10.09
C LEU A 91 22.65 7.67 -8.95
N ALA A 92 22.79 8.79 -8.25
CA ALA A 92 21.84 9.19 -7.20
C ALA A 92 20.47 9.54 -7.80
N ILE A 93 20.43 10.22 -8.95
CA ILE A 93 19.19 10.54 -9.67
C ILE A 93 18.47 9.27 -10.12
N VAL A 94 19.20 8.28 -10.66
CA VAL A 94 18.62 6.98 -11.04
C VAL A 94 18.03 6.27 -9.81
N SER A 95 18.74 6.28 -8.69
CA SER A 95 18.28 5.64 -7.46
C SER A 95 17.01 6.28 -6.90
N ILE A 96 16.90 7.61 -6.95
CA ILE A 96 15.67 8.33 -6.60
C ILE A 96 14.51 7.90 -7.51
N LYS A 97 14.74 7.80 -8.83
CA LYS A 97 13.71 7.35 -9.78
C LYS A 97 13.25 5.92 -9.48
N VAL A 98 14.15 5.03 -9.07
CA VAL A 98 13.81 3.66 -8.65
C VAL A 98 12.89 3.67 -7.42
N CYS A 99 13.25 4.43 -6.39
CA CYS A 99 12.47 4.52 -5.15
C CYS A 99 11.08 5.14 -5.33
N PHE A 100 10.93 6.12 -6.23
CA PHE A 100 9.68 6.86 -6.40
C PHE A 100 8.79 6.36 -7.54
N ILE A 101 9.33 5.57 -8.49
CA ILE A 101 8.60 5.13 -9.67
C ILE A 101 8.54 3.61 -9.74
N TYR A 102 9.68 2.96 -9.95
CA TYR A 102 9.71 1.54 -10.26
C TYR A 102 9.30 0.67 -9.08
N LEU A 103 9.79 0.99 -7.88
CA LEU A 103 9.49 0.23 -6.67
C LEU A 103 8.01 0.33 -6.27
N PRO A 104 7.38 1.52 -6.22
CA PRO A 104 5.94 1.63 -5.99
C PRO A 104 5.09 0.91 -7.04
N ILE A 105 5.44 1.02 -8.33
CA ILE A 105 4.72 0.32 -9.41
C ILE A 105 4.77 -1.20 -9.20
N PHE A 106 5.95 -1.74 -8.92
CA PHE A 106 6.12 -3.18 -8.68
C PHE A 106 5.26 -3.67 -7.51
N ILE A 107 5.29 -2.95 -6.38
CA ILE A 107 4.50 -3.30 -5.20
C ILE A 107 2.99 -3.20 -5.48
N THR A 108 2.55 -2.17 -6.20
CA THR A 108 1.13 -2.03 -6.57
C THR A 108 0.67 -3.14 -7.52
N VAL A 109 1.48 -3.54 -8.50
CA VAL A 109 1.15 -4.67 -9.39
C VAL A 109 1.05 -5.97 -8.60
N LEU A 110 1.98 -6.22 -7.68
CA LEU A 110 1.93 -7.38 -6.81
C LEU A 110 0.67 -7.38 -5.93
N GLN A 111 0.30 -6.22 -5.39
CA GLN A 111 -0.93 -6.05 -4.62
C GLN A 111 -2.18 -6.36 -5.45
N ILE A 112 -2.25 -5.88 -6.71
CA ILE A 112 -3.38 -6.17 -7.62
C ILE A 112 -3.48 -7.68 -7.90
N ILE A 113 -2.35 -8.35 -8.12
CA ILE A 113 -2.32 -9.81 -8.34
C ILE A 113 -2.86 -10.53 -7.10
N ILE A 114 -2.40 -10.18 -5.91
CA ILE A 114 -2.88 -10.78 -4.65
C ILE A 114 -4.38 -10.55 -4.47
N MET A 115 -4.86 -9.33 -4.73
CA MET A 115 -6.29 -8.99 -4.64
C MET A 115 -7.14 -9.70 -5.70
N SER A 116 -6.58 -10.07 -6.86
CA SER A 116 -7.33 -10.84 -7.86
C SER A 116 -7.73 -12.25 -7.39
N PHE A 117 -7.04 -12.78 -6.37
CA PHE A 117 -7.40 -14.03 -5.71
C PHE A 117 -8.37 -13.85 -4.54
N TYR A 118 -8.76 -12.61 -4.21
CA TYR A 118 -9.70 -12.32 -3.14
C TYR A 118 -11.11 -12.72 -3.55
N LYS A 119 -11.63 -13.79 -2.93
CA LYS A 119 -12.98 -14.34 -3.22
C LYS A 119 -14.05 -13.85 -2.24
N LEU A 120 -13.64 -13.27 -1.11
CA LEU A 120 -14.53 -12.96 0.00
C LEU A 120 -15.63 -11.96 -0.40
N ASP A 121 -15.31 -11.03 -1.30
CA ASP A 121 -16.23 -10.02 -1.82
C ASP A 121 -17.53 -10.63 -2.40
N LYS A 122 -17.46 -11.85 -2.97
CA LYS A 122 -18.63 -12.54 -3.54
C LYS A 122 -19.48 -13.29 -2.51
N GLU A 123 -18.89 -13.66 -1.39
CA GLU A 123 -19.54 -14.46 -0.35
C GLU A 123 -20.03 -13.58 0.81
N TYR A 124 -19.51 -12.35 0.91
CA TYR A 124 -19.72 -11.44 2.04
C TYR A 124 -21.20 -11.13 2.31
N SER A 125 -22.00 -10.87 1.28
CA SER A 125 -23.43 -10.58 1.44
C SER A 125 -24.20 -11.76 2.06
N THR A 126 -23.82 -12.99 1.74
CA THR A 126 -24.45 -14.20 2.29
C THR A 126 -24.04 -14.39 3.75
N ILE A 127 -22.76 -14.18 4.07
CA ILE A 127 -22.22 -14.28 5.43
C ILE A 127 -22.91 -13.29 6.37
N LEU A 128 -23.11 -12.04 5.94
CA LEU A 128 -23.79 -10.99 6.71
C LEU A 128 -25.24 -11.35 7.01
N ASN A 129 -25.95 -11.91 6.03
CA ASN A 129 -27.34 -12.33 6.23
C ASN A 129 -27.43 -13.49 7.24
N GLU A 130 -26.52 -14.47 7.17
CA GLU A 130 -26.51 -15.60 8.09
C GLU A 130 -26.12 -15.20 9.53
N LEU A 131 -25.20 -14.24 9.69
CA LEU A 131 -24.82 -13.70 11.01
C LEU A 131 -25.96 -12.92 11.66
N ASN A 132 -26.69 -12.09 10.90
CA ASN A 132 -27.81 -11.30 11.44
C ASN A 132 -29.06 -12.13 11.76
N THR A 133 -29.15 -13.36 11.25
CA THR A 133 -30.29 -14.27 11.49
C THR A 133 -30.07 -15.15 12.73
N LYS A 134 -28.86 -15.18 13.29
CA LYS A 134 -28.53 -15.87 14.56
C LYS A 134 -28.88 -14.99 15.76
#